data_AF-A0A349VUP1-F1
#
_entry.id   AF-A0A349VUP1-F1
#
_cell.length_a   1.000
_cell.length_b   1.000
_cell.length_c   1.000
_cell.angle_alpha   90.00
_cell.angle_beta   90.00
_cell.angle_gamma   90.00
#
_symmetry.space_group_name_H-M   'P 1'
#
loop_
_entity.id
_entity.type
_entity.pdbx_description
1 polymer ?
#
loop_
_entity_poly.entity_id
_entity_poly.type
_entity_poly.pdbx_seq_one_letter_code
_entity_poly.pdbx_strand_id
1 'polypeptide(L)' 'MGVLIMVGQVILGLSILIVLHELGHFLAARAFGIKVEKFYLFFDAWGVKLFKF' A
#
# COMPACT_ATOMS: atom_id res chain seq x y z
N MET A 1 19.34 7.25 19.90
CA MET A 1 19.39 6.22 18.85
C MET A 1 18.14 5.32 18.78
N GLY A 2 17.40 5.07 19.86
CA GLY A 2 16.26 4.12 19.84
C GLY A 2 14.94 4.64 19.24
N VAL A 3 14.56 5.88 19.52
CA VAL A 3 13.22 6.40 19.13
C VAL A 3 13.07 6.52 17.61
N LEU A 4 14.11 7.00 16.90
CA LEU A 4 14.06 7.18 15.46
C LEU A 4 13.92 5.85 14.71
N ILE A 5 14.61 4.80 15.19
CA ILE A 5 14.53 3.45 14.62
C ILE A 5 13.16 2.84 14.88
N MET A 6 12.62 3.00 16.09
CA MET A 6 11.30 2.47 16.47
C MET A 6 10.17 3.11 15.65
N VAL A 7 10.22 4.43 15.44
CA VAL A 7 9.29 5.14 14.57
C VAL A 7 9.43 4.64 13.12
N GLY A 8 10.66 4.46 12.64
CA GLY A 8 10.91 3.89 11.31
C GLY A 8 10.35 2.47 11.15
N GLN A 9 10.49 1.61 12.17
CA GLN A 9 9.96 0.25 12.17
C GLN A 9 8.43 0.22 12.16
N VAL A 10 7.76 1.11 12.90
CA VAL A 10 6.29 1.21 12.88
C VAL A 10 5.80 1.64 11.50
N ILE A 11 6.42 2.66 10.90
CA ILE A 11 6.06 3.14 9.56
C ILE A 11 6.30 2.04 8.50
N LEU A 12 7.42 1.31 8.61
CA LEU A 12 7.76 0.21 7.71
C LEU A 12 6.84 -1.01 7.89
N GLY A 13 6.45 -1.33 9.12
CA GLY A 13 5.49 -2.40 9.39
C GLY A 13 4.10 -2.08 8.84
N LEU A 14 3.65 -0.83 9.05
CA LEU A 14 2.38 -0.35 8.51
C LEU A 14 2.40 -0.29 6.99
N SER A 15 3.50 0.12 6.37
CA SER A 15 3.60 0.17 4.90
C SER A 15 3.48 -1.21 4.28
N ILE A 16 4.14 -2.23 4.85
CA ILE A 16 4.03 -3.62 4.38
C ILE A 16 2.61 -4.16 4.58
N LEU A 17 1.98 -3.88 5.72
CA LEU A 17 0.61 -4.34 6.01
C LEU A 17 -0.40 -3.78 5.00
N ILE A 18 -0.28 -2.48 4.67
CA ILE A 18 -1.18 -1.81 3.74
C ILE A 18 -0.95 -2.30 2.31
N VAL A 19 0.31 -2.52 1.89
CA VAL A 19 0.60 -3.19 0.60
C VAL A 19 -0.15 -4.51 0.51
N LEU A 20 -0.06 -5.36 1.54
CA LEU A 20 -0.71 -6.66 1.53
C LEU A 20 -2.24 -6.55 1.55
N HIS A 21 -2.79 -5.55 2.24
CA HIS A 21 -4.23 -5.29 2.29
C HIS A 21 -4.79 -4.87 0.92
N GLU A 22 -4.21 -3.84 0.30
CA GLU A 22 -4.62 -3.38 -1.04
C GLU A 22 -4.33 -4.44 -2.11
N LEU A 23 -3.28 -5.28 -1.97
CA LEU A 23 -3.05 -6.41 -2.88
C LEU A 23 -4.18 -7.45 -2.77
N GLY A 24 -4.71 -7.68 -1.58
CA GLY A 24 -5.90 -8.52 -1.37
C GLY A 24 -7.12 -7.97 -2.11
N HIS A 25 -7.36 -6.65 -2.02
CA HIS A 25 -8.42 -5.97 -2.77
C HIS A 25 -8.20 -6.05 -4.29
N PHE A 26 -6.97 -5.88 -4.76
CA PHE A 26 -6.61 -6.00 -6.18
C PHE A 26 -6.88 -7.42 -6.71
N LEU A 27 -6.47 -8.44 -5.97
CA LEU A 27 -6.69 -9.83 -6.36
C LEU A 27 -8.17 -10.19 -6.37
N ALA A 28 -8.93 -9.71 -5.37
CA ALA A 28 -10.39 -9.88 -5.35
C ALA A 28 -11.04 -9.19 -6.56
N ALA A 29 -10.75 -7.90 -6.80
CA ALA A 29 -11.30 -7.16 -7.94
C ALA A 29 -10.96 -7.81 -9.29
N ARG A 30 -9.73 -8.29 -9.47
CA ARG A 30 -9.30 -9.02 -10.66
C ARG A 30 -10.03 -10.37 -10.81
N ALA A 31 -10.29 -11.08 -9.71
CA ALA A 31 -11.08 -12.31 -9.72
C ALA A 31 -12.56 -12.05 -10.11
N PHE A 32 -13.09 -10.87 -9.78
CA PHE A 32 -14.42 -10.42 -10.19
C PHE A 32 -14.45 -9.70 -11.56
N GLY A 33 -13.33 -9.69 -12.31
CA GLY A 33 -13.26 -9.08 -13.64
C GLY A 33 -13.25 -7.54 -13.65
N ILE A 34 -13.06 -6.91 -12.50
CA ILE A 34 -12.96 -5.45 -12.36
C ILE A 34 -11.53 -5.03 -12.69
N LYS A 35 -11.37 -4.10 -13.64
CA LYS A 35 -10.08 -3.48 -13.95
C LYS A 35 -9.71 -2.51 -12.83
N VAL A 36 -8.62 -2.79 -12.12
CA VAL A 36 -8.07 -1.88 -11.11
C VAL A 36 -6.98 -1.03 -11.77
N GLU A 37 -7.22 0.27 -11.91
CA GLU A 37 -6.34 1.17 -12.67
C GLU A 37 -5.24 1.83 -11.82
N LYS A 38 -5.35 1.81 -10.49
CA LYS A 38 -4.42 2.53 -9.59
C LYS A 38 -4.23 1.81 -8.26
N PHE A 39 -2.98 1.62 -7.87
CA PHE A 39 -2.59 1.07 -6.56
C PHE A 39 -1.95 2.16 -5.70
N TYR A 40 -2.53 2.44 -4.54
CA TYR A 40 -2.06 3.45 -3.59
C TYR A 40 -1.74 2.78 -2.25
N LEU A 41 -0.78 3.32 -1.50
CA LEU A 41 -0.17 2.63 -0.37
C LEU A 41 -0.42 3.31 0.99
N PHE A 42 -0.98 4.52 1.00
CA PHE A 42 -1.36 5.22 2.23
C PHE A 42 -2.50 6.20 1.96
N PHE A 43 -2.29 7.25 1.16
CA PHE A 43 -3.32 8.22 0.77
C PHE A 43 -2.94 8.84 -0.59
N ASP A 44 -3.93 9.17 -1.44
CA ASP A 44 -3.78 9.96 -2.68
C ASP A 44 -3.43 11.45 -2.38
N ALA A 45 -2.73 11.72 -1.27
CA ALA A 45 -2.39 13.04 -0.77
C ALA A 45 -0.94 13.46 -1.08
N TRP A 46 -0.09 12.52 -1.56
CA TRP A 46 1.33 12.80 -1.85
C TRP A 46 1.77 12.47 -3.29
N GLY A 47 0.84 12.12 -4.18
CA GLY A 47 1.12 11.93 -5.62
C GLY A 47 2.03 10.74 -5.98
N VAL A 48 2.44 9.92 -5.01
CA VAL A 48 3.33 8.78 -5.22
C VAL A 48 2.52 7.61 -5.77
N LYS A 49 2.45 7.52 -7.11
CA LYS A 49 1.93 6.36 -7.84
C LYS A 49 2.98 5.27 -7.81
N LEU A 50 2.76 4.20 -7.04
CA LEU A 50 3.74 3.12 -6.93
C LEU A 50 3.69 2.18 -8.13
N PHE A 51 2.51 1.92 -8.69
CA PHE A 51 2.36 1.22 -9.97
C PHE A 51 1.15 1.74 -10.74
N LYS A 52 1.34 1.94 -12.05
CA LYS A 52 0.28 2.14 -13.04
C LYS A 52 0.25 0.86 -13.87
N PHE A 53 -0.85 0.12 -13.81
CA PHE A 53 -1.12 -1.02 -14.69
C PHE A 53 -2.01 -0.58 -15.86
#